data_AF-A0A2A4AIG6-F1
#
_entry.id   AF-A0A2A4AIG6-F1
#
_cell.length_a   1.000
_cell.length_b   1.000
_cell.length_c   1.000
_cell.angle_alpha   90.00
_cell.angle_beta   90.00
_cell.angle_gamma   90.00
#
_symmetry.space_group_name_H-M   'P 1'
#
loop_
_entity.id
_entity.type
_entity.pdbx_description
1 polymer ?
#
loop_
_entity_poly.entity_id
_entity_poly.type
_entity_poly.pdbx_seq_one_letter_code
_entity_poly.pdbx_strand_id
1 'polypeptide(L)'
;MRKFVAVSSAVAVVALSVAGCSSESESDSSKPVFRATAEQQTESTEQTESTDTTQQQADPQPVVTETVTAENKEDEEEKCADGGSDLQKRFAIGAKGVLNTDKDNFKFHYTVSDGAYDPCAELSYAVLDGAFGDENGPAGTGASIAGGILIWSEGELVGGHGITASSVEEASVVGDDEIELTVGNRGRSTAEGITETARVRLEVEDGQLVPVGGDIEQYKSFTGGNVQLRP
;
A
#
# COMPACT_ATOMS: atom_id res chain seq x y z
N MET A 1 -43.16 -50.43 -12.71
CA MET A 1 -44.52 -50.20 -12.18
C MET A 1 -44.53 -48.85 -11.49
N ARG A 2 -45.44 -47.96 -11.91
CA ARG A 2 -45.61 -46.58 -11.45
C ARG A 2 -46.19 -46.54 -10.04
N LYS A 3 -45.72 -45.64 -9.18
CA LYS A 3 -46.56 -44.90 -8.23
C LYS A 3 -46.05 -43.47 -8.09
N PHE A 4 -46.82 -42.56 -8.69
CA PHE A 4 -46.75 -41.12 -8.48
C PHE A 4 -47.37 -40.82 -7.10
N VAL A 5 -46.74 -39.95 -6.32
CA VAL A 5 -47.38 -39.25 -5.21
C VAL A 5 -47.11 -37.76 -5.44
N ALA A 6 -48.19 -37.03 -5.72
CA ALA A 6 -48.23 -35.58 -5.77
C ALA A 6 -48.99 -35.11 -4.53
N VAL A 7 -48.48 -34.14 -3.77
CA VAL A 7 -49.30 -33.28 -2.88
C VAL A 7 -48.67 -31.89 -2.76
N SER A 8 -49.40 -30.94 -3.33
CA SER A 8 -49.75 -29.57 -2.90
C SER A 8 -48.69 -28.51 -2.59
N SER A 9 -48.75 -27.50 -3.45
CA SER A 9 -48.38 -26.10 -3.27
C SER A 9 -49.01 -25.44 -2.03
N ALA A 10 -48.24 -24.58 -1.37
CA ALA A 10 -48.76 -23.47 -0.57
C ALA A 10 -47.98 -22.20 -0.96
N VAL A 11 -48.65 -21.31 -1.68
CA VAL A 11 -48.18 -19.96 -1.99
C VAL A 11 -48.55 -19.08 -0.79
N ALA A 12 -47.56 -18.56 -0.07
CA ALA A 12 -47.78 -17.54 0.95
C ALA A 12 -47.47 -16.16 0.34
N VAL A 13 -48.53 -15.41 0.05
CA VAL A 13 -48.48 -13.99 -0.33
C VAL A 13 -48.34 -13.18 0.95
N VAL A 14 -47.21 -12.50 1.14
CA VAL A 14 -47.07 -11.48 2.20
C VAL A 14 -47.20 -10.11 1.53
N ALA A 15 -48.21 -9.37 1.98
CA ALA A 15 -48.60 -8.07 1.46
C ALA A 15 -47.57 -6.97 1.81
N LEU A 16 -47.23 -6.16 0.82
CA LEU A 16 -46.54 -4.88 0.97
C LEU A 16 -47.53 -3.82 1.45
N SER A 17 -47.35 -3.31 2.66
CA SER A 17 -48.03 -2.10 3.13
C SER A 17 -47.12 -0.89 2.93
N VAL A 18 -47.40 -0.13 1.87
CA VAL A 18 -46.83 1.20 1.62
C VAL A 18 -47.75 2.22 2.31
N ALA A 19 -47.21 2.96 3.29
CA ALA A 19 -47.92 4.06 3.93
C ALA A 19 -47.05 5.31 3.92
N GLY A 20 -47.50 6.31 3.16
CA GLY A 20 -47.47 7.71 3.57
C GLY A 20 -46.20 8.51 3.34
N CYS A 21 -46.14 9.21 2.19
CA CYS A 21 -45.47 10.50 2.10
C CYS A 21 -46.24 11.55 2.93
N SER A 22 -45.52 12.38 3.68
CA SER A 22 -45.90 13.77 3.96
C SER A 22 -44.64 14.63 3.90
N SER A 23 -44.73 15.68 3.08
CA SER A 23 -43.69 16.67 2.81
C SER A 23 -43.60 17.76 3.90
N GLU A 24 -42.45 18.42 3.87
CA GLU A 24 -42.16 19.82 4.21
C GLU A 24 -42.22 20.28 5.68
N SER A 25 -41.06 20.71 6.18
CA SER A 25 -40.89 22.04 6.77
C SER A 25 -39.44 22.50 6.59
N GLU A 26 -39.31 23.71 6.06
CA GLU A 26 -38.10 24.50 5.84
C GLU A 26 -37.53 25.09 7.14
N SER A 27 -36.36 25.73 7.02
CA SER A 27 -35.67 26.62 7.98
C SER A 27 -34.73 25.90 8.97
N ASP A 28 -33.54 26.38 9.29
CA ASP A 28 -32.93 27.69 9.07
C ASP A 28 -31.39 27.53 9.12
N SER A 29 -30.75 28.44 8.41
CA SER A 29 -29.32 28.68 8.39
C SER A 29 -28.80 29.04 9.78
N SER A 30 -27.73 28.40 10.24
CA SER A 30 -26.77 29.01 11.18
C SER A 30 -25.43 28.28 11.12
N LYS A 31 -24.50 28.85 10.35
CA LYS A 31 -23.06 28.60 10.53
C LYS A 31 -22.65 29.01 11.95
N PRO A 32 -21.99 28.17 12.74
CA PRO A 32 -21.14 28.67 13.80
C PRO A 32 -19.82 29.14 13.22
N VAL A 33 -19.60 30.43 13.45
CA VAL A 33 -18.40 31.23 13.22
C VAL A 33 -17.17 30.60 13.85
N PHE A 34 -16.07 30.58 13.09
CA PHE A 34 -14.71 30.38 13.61
C PHE A 34 -14.45 31.33 14.78
N ARG A 35 -14.19 30.78 15.96
CA ARG A 35 -13.66 31.53 17.09
C ARG A 35 -12.16 31.27 17.18
N ALA A 36 -11.40 32.22 16.65
CA ALA A 36 -10.02 32.41 17.03
C ALA A 36 -9.98 32.93 18.47
N THR A 37 -9.24 32.25 19.33
CA THR A 37 -8.72 32.82 20.58
C THR A 37 -7.21 32.70 20.51
N ALA A 38 -6.56 33.85 20.42
CA ALA A 38 -5.15 34.03 20.69
C ALA A 38 -4.96 34.18 22.20
N GLU A 39 -4.03 33.42 22.79
CA GLU A 39 -3.36 33.78 24.03
C GLU A 39 -1.87 33.41 23.89
N GLN A 40 -1.13 34.40 23.39
CA GLN A 40 0.07 34.99 23.99
C GLN A 40 0.85 34.14 25.03
N GLN A 41 2.06 33.73 24.66
CA GLN A 41 3.19 33.64 25.59
C GLN A 41 4.31 34.55 25.10
N THR A 42 4.74 35.42 26.01
CA THR A 42 5.70 36.51 25.85
C THR A 42 7.05 36.09 26.44
N GLU A 43 8.14 36.49 25.76
CA GLU A 43 9.52 36.74 26.20
C GLU A 43 10.30 35.68 27.01
N SER A 44 11.51 35.35 26.55
CA SER A 44 12.65 36.25 26.75
C SER A 44 13.87 35.86 25.89
N THR A 45 14.46 36.89 25.31
CA THR A 45 15.73 36.98 24.60
C THR A 45 16.92 36.92 25.57
N GLU A 46 18.04 36.37 25.12
CA GLU A 46 19.43 36.92 25.14
C GLU A 46 20.41 35.77 24.85
N GLN A 47 21.17 35.79 23.73
CA GLN A 47 22.49 36.46 23.57
C GLN A 47 23.54 35.91 24.56
N THR A 48 24.78 35.55 24.24
CA THR A 48 25.69 35.97 23.16
C THR A 48 27.03 35.22 23.38
N GLU A 49 27.62 34.72 22.29
CA GLU A 49 29.07 34.83 21.93
C GLU A 49 30.19 34.30 22.86
N SER A 50 31.09 33.48 22.30
CA SER A 50 32.51 33.84 22.10
C SER A 50 33.41 32.62 21.79
N THR A 51 33.88 32.60 20.55
CA THR A 51 35.28 32.43 20.09
C THR A 51 36.25 31.45 20.79
N ASP A 52 36.69 30.47 19.98
CA ASP A 52 38.05 30.33 19.42
C ASP A 52 39.26 30.39 20.37
N THR A 53 40.04 29.30 20.43
CA THR A 53 41.52 29.32 20.29
C THR A 53 42.07 27.90 20.01
N THR A 54 42.24 27.60 18.73
CA THR A 54 43.43 27.05 18.03
C THR A 54 44.62 26.41 18.80
N GLN A 55 44.93 25.16 18.40
CA GLN A 55 46.21 24.43 18.22
C GLN A 55 47.16 24.06 19.39
N GLN A 56 47.47 22.76 19.47
CA GLN A 56 48.84 22.28 19.66
C GLN A 56 49.11 20.96 18.90
N GLN A 57 50.15 20.99 18.07
CA GLN A 57 50.65 19.97 17.15
C GLN A 57 51.70 19.08 17.82
N ALA A 58 51.70 17.76 17.54
CA ALA A 58 52.88 16.89 17.68
C ALA A 58 52.81 15.64 16.76
N ASP A 59 53.73 15.63 15.79
CA ASP A 59 54.36 14.54 15.01
C ASP A 59 53.54 13.55 14.12
N PRO A 60 53.99 13.28 12.87
CA PRO A 60 53.29 12.47 11.89
C PRO A 60 53.70 10.99 11.99
N GLN A 61 52.71 10.11 12.03
CA GLN A 61 52.90 8.71 11.63
C GLN A 61 52.43 8.55 10.19
N PRO A 62 53.10 7.71 9.37
CA PRO A 62 52.75 7.57 7.97
C PRO A 62 51.39 6.88 7.87
N VAL A 63 50.35 7.67 7.59
CA VAL A 63 49.05 7.14 7.16
C VAL A 63 49.29 6.52 5.80
N VAL A 64 49.30 5.18 5.78
CA VAL A 64 49.18 4.39 4.56
C VAL A 64 47.91 4.86 3.89
N THR A 65 48.05 5.61 2.81
CA THR A 65 46.94 5.94 1.92
C THR A 65 46.58 4.65 1.21
N GLU A 66 45.71 3.85 1.83
CA GLU A 66 44.93 2.88 1.07
C GLU A 66 44.02 3.70 0.17
N THR A 67 44.46 3.88 -1.07
CA THR A 67 43.57 4.16 -2.19
C THR A 67 42.57 3.01 -2.25
N VAL A 68 41.46 3.14 -1.51
CA VAL A 68 40.27 2.35 -1.75
C VAL A 68 39.80 2.76 -3.13
N THR A 69 40.06 1.88 -4.07
CA THR A 69 39.67 1.97 -5.47
C THR A 69 38.19 2.33 -5.54
N ALA A 70 37.90 3.53 -6.04
CA ALA A 70 36.56 4.00 -6.36
C ALA A 70 36.00 3.32 -7.63
N GLU A 71 36.25 2.02 -7.81
CA GLU A 71 35.83 1.28 -9.01
C GLU A 71 34.45 0.61 -8.87
N ASN A 72 33.81 0.63 -7.68
CA ASN A 72 32.49 -0.01 -7.48
C ASN A 72 31.32 0.96 -7.32
N LYS A 73 31.55 2.27 -7.20
CA LYS A 73 30.46 3.25 -7.02
C LYS A 73 29.89 3.77 -8.34
N GLU A 74 30.68 3.70 -9.41
CA GLU A 74 30.31 4.22 -10.72
C GLU A 74 29.34 3.27 -11.45
N ASP A 75 29.45 1.94 -11.24
CA ASP A 75 28.54 0.94 -11.81
C ASP A 75 27.15 0.93 -11.14
N GLU A 76 27.06 1.30 -9.85
CA GLU A 76 25.77 1.43 -9.13
C GLU A 76 25.06 2.75 -9.45
N GLU A 77 25.79 3.85 -9.64
CA GLU A 77 25.21 5.13 -10.08
C GLU A 77 24.74 5.09 -11.56
N GLU A 78 25.40 4.34 -12.45
CA GLU A 78 24.95 4.17 -13.84
C GLU A 78 23.61 3.41 -13.95
N LYS A 79 23.38 2.42 -13.09
CA LYS A 79 22.10 1.68 -13.03
C LYS A 79 20.93 2.56 -12.56
N CYS A 80 21.26 3.67 -11.92
CA CYS A 80 20.32 4.57 -11.29
C CYS A 80 19.84 5.73 -12.16
N ALA A 81 20.61 6.07 -13.19
CA ALA A 81 20.31 7.20 -14.06
C ALA A 81 19.38 6.81 -15.23
N ASP A 82 19.26 5.53 -15.57
CA ASP A 82 18.38 5.09 -16.65
C ASP A 82 16.97 4.85 -16.11
N GLY A 83 16.10 5.87 -16.24
CA GLY A 83 14.64 5.78 -16.06
C GLY A 83 13.94 4.89 -17.11
N GLY A 84 14.65 3.89 -17.65
CA GLY A 84 14.33 3.15 -18.84
C GLY A 84 14.34 1.63 -18.69
N SER A 85 14.59 1.09 -17.48
CA SER A 85 14.51 -0.34 -17.25
C SER A 85 13.09 -0.88 -17.54
N ASP A 86 13.00 -2.15 -17.94
CA ASP A 86 11.71 -2.78 -18.22
C ASP A 86 10.81 -2.80 -16.98
N LEU A 87 11.40 -2.86 -15.77
CA LEU A 87 10.66 -2.80 -14.51
C LEU A 87 10.12 -1.39 -14.24
N GLN A 88 10.91 -0.33 -14.42
CA GLN A 88 10.43 1.05 -14.26
C GLN A 88 9.26 1.33 -15.22
N LYS A 89 9.30 0.84 -16.47
CA LYS A 89 8.18 0.96 -17.41
C LYS A 89 6.97 0.13 -17.01
N ARG A 90 7.20 -1.12 -16.56
CA ARG A 90 6.13 -2.07 -16.17
C ARG A 90 5.38 -1.62 -14.92
N PHE A 91 6.07 -0.93 -14.01
CA PHE A 91 5.55 -0.47 -12.73
C PHE A 91 5.57 1.06 -12.61
N ALA A 92 5.51 1.78 -13.72
CA ALA A 92 5.25 3.22 -13.71
C ALA A 92 3.79 3.49 -13.36
N ILE A 93 3.51 4.64 -12.73
CA ILE A 93 2.16 5.09 -12.43
C ILE A 93 1.25 5.04 -13.68
N GLY A 94 0.08 4.42 -13.56
CA GLY A 94 -0.88 4.23 -14.66
C GLY A 94 -0.51 3.12 -15.66
N ALA A 95 0.65 2.46 -15.53
CA ALA A 95 1.01 1.31 -16.36
C ALA A 95 0.05 0.16 -16.12
N LYS A 96 -0.26 -0.58 -17.19
CA LYS A 96 -1.11 -1.76 -17.15
C LYS A 96 -0.29 -3.00 -17.42
N GLY A 97 -0.62 -4.09 -16.76
CA GLY A 97 0.09 -5.35 -16.95
C GLY A 97 -0.65 -6.56 -16.43
N VAL A 98 0.05 -7.68 -16.50
CA VAL A 98 -0.43 -8.98 -16.02
C VAL A 98 0.70 -9.62 -15.24
N LEU A 99 0.44 -10.02 -13.99
CA LEU A 99 1.38 -10.80 -13.19
C LEU A 99 0.94 -12.26 -13.12
N ASN A 100 1.93 -13.14 -13.07
CA ASN A 100 1.70 -14.50 -12.63
C ASN A 100 1.36 -14.52 -11.15
N THR A 101 0.76 -15.61 -10.71
CA THR A 101 0.51 -15.84 -9.29
C THR A 101 1.14 -17.16 -8.85
N ASP A 102 1.12 -17.43 -7.56
CA ASP A 102 1.50 -18.74 -7.01
C ASP A 102 0.52 -19.88 -7.37
N LYS A 103 -0.61 -19.56 -8.01
CA LYS A 103 -1.59 -20.53 -8.50
C LYS A 103 -1.52 -20.63 -10.02
N ASP A 104 -1.32 -21.85 -10.52
CA ASP A 104 -1.28 -22.13 -11.94
C ASP A 104 -2.56 -21.65 -12.65
N ASN A 105 -2.39 -21.09 -13.85
CA ASN A 105 -3.45 -20.53 -14.70
C ASN A 105 -4.21 -19.33 -14.11
N PHE A 106 -3.79 -18.81 -12.96
CA PHE A 106 -4.41 -17.64 -12.35
C PHE A 106 -3.51 -16.41 -12.57
N LYS A 107 -4.09 -15.39 -13.19
CA LYS A 107 -3.41 -14.12 -13.51
C LYS A 107 -3.97 -12.98 -12.71
N PHE A 108 -3.12 -12.02 -12.39
CA PHE A 108 -3.54 -10.74 -11.84
C PHE A 108 -3.37 -9.65 -12.88
N HIS A 109 -4.50 -9.13 -13.37
CA HIS A 109 -4.53 -8.03 -14.34
C HIS A 109 -4.61 -6.72 -13.56
N TYR A 110 -3.68 -5.82 -13.79
CA TYR A 110 -3.52 -4.64 -12.94
C TYR A 110 -3.33 -3.33 -13.72
N THR A 111 -3.59 -2.24 -13.03
CA THR A 111 -3.10 -0.90 -13.32
C THR A 111 -2.35 -0.40 -12.08
N VAL A 112 -1.17 0.20 -12.26
CA VAL A 112 -0.45 0.83 -11.16
C VAL A 112 -1.19 2.10 -10.75
N SER A 113 -1.63 2.17 -9.50
CA SER A 113 -2.47 3.26 -8.98
C SER A 113 -1.71 4.24 -8.10
N ASP A 114 -0.65 3.79 -7.45
CA ASP A 114 0.25 4.64 -6.65
C ASP A 114 1.67 4.06 -6.60
N GLY A 115 2.64 4.93 -6.31
CA GLY A 115 4.06 4.59 -6.29
C GLY A 115 4.62 4.31 -7.70
N ALA A 116 5.88 3.92 -7.71
CA ALA A 116 6.58 3.40 -8.88
C ALA A 116 7.80 2.61 -8.43
N TYR A 117 8.23 1.65 -9.26
CA TYR A 117 9.53 1.00 -9.05
C TYR A 117 10.66 2.01 -9.25
N ASP A 118 11.50 2.16 -8.23
CA ASP A 118 12.72 2.95 -8.26
C ASP A 118 13.89 2.07 -7.77
N PRO A 119 14.87 1.73 -8.64
CA PRO A 119 16.03 0.93 -8.25
C PRO A 119 17.03 1.70 -7.38
N CYS A 120 16.88 3.01 -7.21
CA CYS A 120 17.82 3.87 -6.49
C CYS A 120 17.35 4.28 -5.11
N ALA A 121 16.07 4.10 -4.85
CA ALA A 121 15.53 4.27 -3.51
C ALA A 121 15.89 3.04 -2.67
N GLU A 122 16.23 3.28 -1.41
CA GLU A 122 16.42 2.22 -0.41
C GLU A 122 15.17 1.35 -0.32
N LEU A 123 13.99 1.98 -0.39
CA LEU A 123 12.70 1.34 -0.59
C LEU A 123 11.89 2.01 -1.69
N SER A 124 11.29 1.20 -2.55
CA SER A 124 10.26 1.64 -3.50
C SER A 124 9.08 0.67 -3.51
N TYR A 125 7.91 1.15 -3.91
CA TYR A 125 6.71 0.33 -3.97
C TYR A 125 5.85 0.69 -5.18
N ALA A 126 4.98 -0.24 -5.56
CA ALA A 126 3.93 0.00 -6.55
C ALA A 126 2.63 -0.63 -6.06
N VAL A 127 1.60 0.20 -5.90
CA VAL A 127 0.24 -0.24 -5.61
C VAL A 127 -0.46 -0.60 -6.91
N LEU A 128 -1.12 -1.74 -6.91
CA LEU A 128 -1.71 -2.37 -8.08
C LEU A 128 -3.21 -2.52 -7.88
N ASP A 129 -3.99 -1.74 -8.62
CA ASP A 129 -5.44 -1.91 -8.69
C ASP A 129 -5.77 -2.92 -9.78
N GLY A 130 -6.48 -3.99 -9.43
CA GLY A 130 -6.68 -5.05 -10.39
C GLY A 130 -7.78 -6.03 -10.08
N ALA A 131 -7.75 -7.09 -10.85
CA ALA A 131 -8.63 -8.22 -10.67
C ALA A 131 -7.95 -9.49 -11.13
N PHE A 132 -8.28 -10.58 -10.45
CA PHE A 132 -7.87 -11.90 -10.85
C PHE A 132 -8.64 -12.39 -12.07
N GLY A 133 -8.00 -13.27 -12.84
CA GLY A 133 -8.57 -13.89 -14.02
C GLY A 133 -7.63 -14.93 -14.59
N ASP A 134 -7.62 -15.04 -15.92
CA ASP A 134 -6.77 -15.97 -16.67
C ASP A 134 -6.04 -15.25 -17.81
N GLU A 135 -5.42 -16.01 -18.71
CA GLU A 135 -4.70 -15.49 -19.88
C GLU A 135 -5.57 -14.60 -20.80
N ASN A 136 -6.89 -14.77 -20.78
CA ASN A 136 -7.82 -14.02 -21.63
C ASN A 136 -8.28 -12.70 -21.01
N GLY A 137 -8.02 -12.47 -19.72
CA GLY A 137 -8.43 -11.25 -19.03
C GLY A 137 -8.91 -11.45 -17.59
N PRO A 138 -9.34 -10.36 -16.94
CA PRO A 138 -10.01 -10.41 -15.65
C PRO A 138 -11.29 -11.26 -15.70
N ALA A 139 -11.63 -11.94 -14.60
CA ALA A 139 -12.83 -12.79 -14.54
C ALA A 139 -14.16 -12.00 -14.60
N GLY A 140 -14.12 -10.67 -14.41
CA GLY A 140 -15.29 -9.79 -14.56
C GLY A 140 -16.33 -9.92 -13.44
N THR A 141 -15.95 -10.46 -12.27
CA THR A 141 -16.84 -10.57 -11.11
C THR A 141 -16.37 -9.67 -9.97
N GLY A 142 -17.30 -9.19 -9.14
CA GLY A 142 -16.93 -8.37 -7.97
C GLY A 142 -16.01 -9.10 -6.99
N ALA A 143 -16.13 -10.43 -6.91
CA ALA A 143 -15.26 -11.27 -6.07
C ALA A 143 -13.83 -11.42 -6.62
N SER A 144 -13.61 -11.15 -7.92
CA SER A 144 -12.28 -11.21 -8.53
C SER A 144 -11.46 -9.94 -8.34
N ILE A 145 -12.09 -8.83 -7.96
CA ILE A 145 -11.39 -7.55 -7.74
C ILE A 145 -10.47 -7.69 -6.52
N ALA A 146 -9.24 -7.22 -6.65
CA ALA A 146 -8.26 -7.24 -5.57
C ALA A 146 -7.26 -6.09 -5.73
N GLY A 147 -6.68 -5.68 -4.61
CA GLY A 147 -5.51 -4.82 -4.58
C GLY A 147 -4.25 -5.66 -4.43
N GLY A 148 -3.16 -5.19 -5.01
CA GLY A 148 -1.82 -5.73 -4.82
C GLY A 148 -0.84 -4.64 -4.43
N ILE A 149 0.24 -5.01 -3.77
CA ILE A 149 1.41 -4.14 -3.60
C ILE A 149 2.68 -4.95 -3.82
N LEU A 150 3.61 -4.36 -4.55
CA LEU A 150 4.98 -4.81 -4.70
C LEU A 150 5.88 -3.85 -3.96
N ILE A 151 6.84 -4.38 -3.20
CA ILE A 151 7.80 -3.60 -2.42
C ILE A 151 9.18 -4.09 -2.80
N TRP A 152 10.05 -3.16 -3.15
CA TRP A 152 11.44 -3.42 -3.47
C TRP A 152 12.33 -2.72 -2.45
N SER A 153 13.40 -3.40 -2.07
CA SER A 153 14.48 -2.83 -1.27
C SER A 153 15.76 -2.91 -2.09
N GLU A 154 16.43 -1.77 -2.25
CA GLU A 154 17.64 -1.63 -3.07
C GLU A 154 17.46 -2.22 -4.50
N GLY A 155 16.26 -2.02 -5.06
CA GLY A 155 15.87 -2.51 -6.39
C GLY A 155 15.52 -4.01 -6.47
N GLU A 156 15.64 -4.78 -5.39
CA GLU A 156 15.26 -6.20 -5.31
C GLU A 156 13.87 -6.39 -4.68
N LEU A 157 13.09 -7.35 -5.19
CA LEU A 157 11.73 -7.58 -4.70
C LEU A 157 11.75 -8.26 -3.33
N VAL A 158 11.24 -7.57 -2.31
CA VAL A 158 11.18 -8.07 -0.93
C VAL A 158 10.25 -9.28 -0.85
N GLY A 159 10.70 -10.35 -0.19
CA GLY A 159 9.97 -11.61 -0.05
C GLY A 159 9.84 -12.42 -1.35
N GLY A 160 10.31 -11.91 -2.49
CA GLY A 160 10.17 -12.56 -3.81
C GLY A 160 8.72 -12.67 -4.31
N HIS A 161 7.79 -11.91 -3.73
CA HIS A 161 6.39 -11.86 -4.13
C HIS A 161 5.70 -10.56 -3.70
N GLY A 162 4.59 -10.23 -4.36
CA GLY A 162 3.70 -9.15 -3.92
C GLY A 162 2.62 -9.62 -2.94
N ILE A 163 2.18 -8.71 -2.10
CA ILE A 163 1.08 -8.90 -1.16
C ILE A 163 -0.23 -8.60 -1.89
N THR A 164 -1.29 -9.36 -1.61
CA THR A 164 -2.65 -9.08 -2.09
C THR A 164 -3.65 -8.96 -0.96
N ALA A 165 -4.65 -8.13 -1.17
CA ALA A 165 -5.78 -7.90 -0.29
C ALA A 165 -7.06 -7.63 -1.11
N SER A 166 -8.21 -7.44 -0.45
CA SER A 166 -9.40 -6.97 -1.18
C SER A 166 -9.15 -5.60 -1.84
N SER A 167 -8.36 -4.76 -1.18
CA SER A 167 -7.85 -3.49 -1.68
C SER A 167 -6.60 -3.07 -0.90
N VAL A 168 -5.76 -2.26 -1.53
CA VAL A 168 -4.68 -1.50 -0.87
C VAL A 168 -5.16 -0.06 -0.85
N GLU A 169 -5.35 0.50 0.34
CA GLU A 169 -5.95 1.83 0.51
C GLU A 169 -4.89 2.94 0.51
N GLU A 170 -3.74 2.66 1.12
CA GLU A 170 -2.64 3.61 1.27
C GLU A 170 -1.33 2.84 1.47
N ALA A 171 -0.25 3.34 0.90
CA ALA A 171 1.10 2.86 1.17
C ALA A 171 2.04 4.06 1.21
N SER A 172 3.01 4.07 2.13
CA SER A 172 4.02 5.13 2.19
C SER A 172 5.29 4.62 2.86
N VAL A 173 6.44 5.00 2.31
CA VAL A 173 7.75 4.76 2.95
C VAL A 173 7.88 5.72 4.14
N VAL A 174 8.13 5.19 5.33
CA VAL A 174 8.19 5.96 6.59
C VAL A 174 9.56 5.90 7.28
N GLY A 175 10.47 5.08 6.76
CA GLY A 175 11.87 4.97 7.14
C GLY A 175 12.67 4.29 6.02
N ASP A 176 13.97 4.12 6.23
CA ASP A 176 14.91 3.55 5.25
C ASP A 176 14.53 2.10 4.87
N ASP A 177 13.98 1.35 5.83
CA ASP A 177 13.53 -0.04 5.72
C ASP A 177 12.07 -0.24 6.18
N GLU A 178 11.35 0.83 6.49
CA GLU A 178 9.96 0.79 6.95
C GLU A 178 8.96 1.33 5.93
N ILE A 179 7.87 0.58 5.73
CA ILE A 179 6.68 1.03 4.99
C ILE A 179 5.45 0.97 5.89
N GLU A 180 4.62 2.00 5.83
CA GLU A 180 3.27 1.98 6.41
C GLU A 180 2.26 1.64 5.31
N LEU A 181 1.44 0.62 5.58
CA LEU A 181 0.50 0.05 4.64
C LEU A 181 -0.90 -0.01 5.28
N THR A 182 -1.89 0.50 4.56
CA THR A 182 -3.31 0.32 4.89
C THR A 182 -3.94 -0.60 3.86
N VAL A 183 -4.48 -1.73 4.31
CA VAL A 183 -5.22 -2.66 3.46
C VAL A 183 -6.70 -2.67 3.83
N GLY A 184 -7.54 -2.80 2.83
CA GLY A 184 -8.99 -2.91 3.00
C GLY A 184 -9.48 -4.35 2.86
N ASN A 185 -10.56 -4.66 3.58
CA ASN A 185 -11.32 -5.87 3.40
C ASN A 185 -12.79 -5.56 3.12
N ARG A 186 -13.40 -6.45 2.34
CA ARG A 186 -14.83 -6.39 2.07
C ARG A 186 -15.61 -6.76 3.33
N GLY A 187 -16.76 -6.14 3.49
CA GLY A 187 -17.73 -6.52 4.51
C GLY A 187 -18.31 -7.91 4.30
N ARG A 188 -19.51 -8.15 4.83
CA ARG A 188 -20.18 -9.46 4.73
C ARG A 188 -20.56 -9.82 3.29
N SER A 189 -20.65 -8.84 2.41
CA SER A 189 -20.88 -9.07 0.98
C SER A 189 -20.03 -8.14 0.11
N THR A 190 -19.76 -8.54 -1.12
CA THR A 190 -19.02 -7.71 -2.09
C THR A 190 -19.74 -6.41 -2.44
N ALA A 191 -21.06 -6.33 -2.25
CA ALA A 191 -21.87 -5.15 -2.54
C ALA A 191 -21.68 -4.03 -1.51
N GLU A 192 -21.21 -4.36 -0.30
CA GLU A 192 -20.92 -3.37 0.74
C GLU A 192 -19.62 -2.59 0.45
N GLY A 193 -18.80 -3.08 -0.47
CA GLY A 193 -17.49 -2.52 -0.75
C GLY A 193 -16.49 -2.80 0.37
N ILE A 194 -15.47 -1.95 0.47
CA ILE A 194 -14.48 -2.00 1.54
C ILE A 194 -15.06 -1.28 2.76
N THR A 195 -15.28 -2.04 3.82
CA THR A 195 -15.90 -1.52 5.07
C THR A 195 -14.98 -1.67 6.27
N GLU A 196 -13.90 -2.43 6.13
CA GLU A 196 -12.91 -2.67 7.17
C GLU A 196 -11.53 -2.34 6.61
N THR A 197 -10.69 -1.74 7.43
CA THR A 197 -9.30 -1.41 7.08
C THR A 197 -8.38 -1.83 8.21
N ALA A 198 -7.12 -2.13 7.89
CA ALA A 198 -6.07 -2.41 8.84
C ALA A 198 -4.83 -1.62 8.44
N ARG A 199 -4.32 -0.78 9.35
CA ARG A 199 -3.09 -0.01 9.14
C ARG A 199 -1.95 -0.70 9.87
N VAL A 200 -0.93 -1.10 9.13
CA VAL A 200 0.22 -1.84 9.64
C VAL A 200 1.51 -1.12 9.26
N ARG A 201 2.51 -1.22 10.12
CA ARG A 201 3.89 -0.87 9.80
C ARG A 201 4.68 -2.15 9.55
N LEU A 202 5.32 -2.22 8.39
CA LEU A 202 6.15 -3.34 7.96
C LEU A 202 7.60 -2.86 7.88
N GLU A 203 8.51 -3.67 8.38
CA GLU A 203 9.97 -3.47 8.30
C GLU A 203 10.57 -4.55 7.39
N VAL A 204 11.59 -4.20 6.62
CA VAL A 204 12.33 -5.17 5.81
C VAL A 204 13.42 -5.80 6.67
N GLU A 205 13.21 -7.06 7.07
CA GLU A 205 14.19 -7.85 7.82
C GLU A 205 14.59 -9.08 7.01
N ASP A 206 15.90 -9.29 6.80
CA ASP A 206 16.44 -10.44 6.07
C ASP A 206 15.77 -10.67 4.69
N GLY A 207 15.45 -9.58 3.99
CA GLY A 207 14.77 -9.61 2.68
C GLY A 207 13.30 -10.05 2.74
N GLN A 208 12.67 -10.01 3.91
CA GLN A 208 11.26 -10.30 4.15
C GLN A 208 10.55 -9.08 4.75
N LEU A 209 9.23 -8.98 4.56
CA LEU A 209 8.43 -7.97 5.25
C LEU A 209 7.92 -8.53 6.59
N VAL A 210 8.30 -7.87 7.68
CA VAL A 210 7.91 -8.23 9.04
C VAL A 210 6.99 -7.15 9.61
N PRO A 211 5.79 -7.49 10.10
CA PRO A 211 4.93 -6.51 10.78
C PRO A 211 5.51 -6.14 12.15
N VAL A 212 5.81 -4.86 12.35
CA VAL A 212 6.44 -4.32 13.58
C VAL A 212 5.52 -3.41 14.38
N GLY A 213 4.40 -2.95 13.81
CA GLY A 213 3.41 -2.14 14.52
C GLY A 213 2.04 -2.03 13.84
N GLY A 214 1.08 -1.45 14.55
CA GLY A 214 -0.29 -1.23 14.05
C GLY A 214 -1.23 -2.44 14.23
N ASP A 215 -2.20 -2.58 13.33
CA ASP A 215 -3.27 -3.57 13.35
C ASP A 215 -2.82 -4.95 12.82
N ILE A 216 -1.70 -5.48 13.34
CA ILE A 216 -0.99 -6.64 12.80
C ILE A 216 -1.89 -7.87 12.60
N GLU A 217 -2.71 -8.22 13.59
CA GLU A 217 -3.56 -9.41 13.51
C GLU A 217 -4.69 -9.24 12.47
N GLN A 218 -5.21 -8.01 12.32
CA GLN A 218 -6.23 -7.72 11.32
C GLN A 218 -5.61 -7.72 9.91
N TYR A 219 -4.43 -7.10 9.74
CA TYR A 219 -3.64 -7.17 8.51
C TYR A 219 -3.39 -8.61 8.08
N LYS A 220 -2.93 -9.49 8.99
CA LYS A 220 -2.73 -10.92 8.72
C LYS A 220 -4.04 -11.61 8.33
N SER A 221 -5.16 -11.25 8.94
CA SER A 221 -6.47 -11.81 8.56
C SER A 221 -6.93 -11.38 7.16
N PHE A 222 -6.51 -10.21 6.69
CA PHE A 222 -6.89 -9.66 5.38
C PHE A 222 -5.99 -10.12 4.25
N THR A 223 -4.72 -10.43 4.55
CA THR A 223 -3.70 -10.82 3.58
C THR A 223 -3.34 -12.30 3.62
N GLY A 224 -3.55 -12.96 4.76
CA GLY A 224 -3.19 -14.35 5.00
C GLY A 224 -3.97 -15.31 4.13
N GLY A 225 -3.26 -16.22 3.45
CA GLY A 225 -3.87 -17.22 2.56
C GLY A 225 -4.33 -16.67 1.22
N ASN A 226 -4.13 -15.37 0.95
CA ASN A 226 -4.36 -14.81 -0.37
C ASN A 226 -3.29 -15.28 -1.36
N VAL A 227 -3.63 -15.10 -2.63
CA VAL A 227 -2.77 -15.41 -3.77
C VAL A 227 -1.58 -14.46 -3.80
N GLN A 228 -0.38 -14.97 -4.00
CA GLN A 228 0.85 -14.17 -4.06
C GLN A 228 1.14 -13.74 -5.50
N LEU A 229 1.61 -12.50 -5.69
CA LEU A 229 1.97 -11.99 -7.01
C LEU A 229 3.42 -12.34 -7.35
N ARG A 230 3.67 -12.76 -8.60
CA ARG A 230 5.00 -13.12 -9.12
C ARG A 230 5.32 -12.22 -10.33
N PRO A 231 6.03 -11.09 -10.12
CA PRO A 231 6.32 -10.11 -11.16
C PRO A 231 7.44 -10.48 -12.13
#